data_AF-A0AAI8QD34-F1
#
_entry.id   AF-A0AAI8QD34-F1
#
_cell.length_a   1.000
_cell.length_b   1.000
_cell.length_c   1.000
_cell.angle_alpha   90.00
_cell.angle_beta   90.00
_cell.angle_gamma   90.00
#
_symmetry.space_group_name_H-M   'P 1'
#
loop_
_entity.id
_entity.type
_entity.pdbx_description
1 polymer ?
#
loop_
_entity_poly.entity_id
_entity_poly.type
_entity_poly.pdbx_seq_one_letter_code
_entity_poly.pdbx_strand_id
1 'polypeptide(L)'
;MSRITVLLARTARHVWPPKDPAERRVEYAIDWAARLGAGDALAASTFELPSGLVAENAVNTATVASVQISGGAAGCAYEIVNRVTTAKGAELEQAIRLRVKTR
;
A
#
# COMPACT_ATOMS: atom_id res chain seq x y z
N MET A 1 -9.39 -15.10 -9.90
CA MET A 1 -10.04 -14.10 -9.02
C MET A 1 -8.95 -13.39 -8.24
N SER A 2 -8.57 -12.16 -8.61
CA SER A 2 -7.58 -11.38 -7.85
C SER A 2 -8.20 -10.92 -6.54
N ARG A 3 -7.59 -11.27 -5.41
CA ARG A 3 -7.96 -10.72 -4.10
C ARG A 3 -7.42 -9.30 -3.99
N ILE A 4 -8.32 -8.33 -3.89
CA ILE A 4 -7.97 -6.96 -3.51
C ILE A 4 -7.96 -6.90 -1.98
N THR A 5 -6.82 -6.58 -1.42
CA THR A 5 -6.68 -6.36 0.02
C THR A 5 -6.69 -4.87 0.30
N VAL A 6 -7.76 -4.38 0.91
CA VAL A 6 -7.86 -2.97 1.34
C VAL A 6 -7.52 -2.87 2.83
N LEU A 7 -6.50 -2.08 3.18
CA LEU A 7 -6.17 -1.78 4.56
C LEU A 7 -6.92 -0.51 4.97
N LEU A 8 -7.93 -0.69 5.81
CA LEU A 8 -8.71 0.40 6.38
C LEU A 8 -7.91 1.03 7.53
N ALA A 9 -7.84 2.36 7.58
CA ALA A 9 -7.11 3.16 8.57
C ALA A 9 -7.49 2.91 10.05
N ARG A 10 -8.48 2.04 10.32
CA ARG A 10 -8.91 1.63 11.67
C ARG A 10 -8.17 0.40 12.24
N THR A 11 -7.25 -0.21 11.49
CA THR A 11 -6.46 -1.33 12.03
C THR A 11 -5.21 -0.81 12.74
N ALA A 12 -5.14 -1.04 14.06
CA ALA A 12 -4.10 -0.55 14.98
C ALA A 12 -2.65 -1.01 14.68
N ARG A 13 -2.41 -1.67 13.54
CA ARG A 13 -1.09 -2.03 13.02
C ARG A 13 -1.10 -1.75 11.53
N HIS A 14 -0.23 -0.86 11.05
CA HIS A 14 0.05 -0.63 9.63
C HIS A 14 0.74 -1.87 9.04
N VAL A 15 0.02 -2.98 8.94
CA VAL A 15 0.53 -4.29 8.52
C VAL A 15 -0.46 -4.86 7.51
N TRP A 16 -0.01 -5.03 6.27
CA TRP A 16 -0.78 -5.74 5.27
C TRP A 16 -0.84 -7.23 5.59
N PRO A 17 -1.98 -7.90 5.27
CA PRO A 17 -2.03 -9.34 5.37
C PRO A 17 -0.95 -9.94 4.48
N PRO A 18 -0.37 -11.04 4.96
CA PRO A 18 0.79 -11.63 4.32
C PRO A 18 0.45 -12.08 2.91
N LYS A 19 1.36 -11.83 1.96
CA LYS A 19 1.27 -12.41 0.62
C LYS A 19 1.93 -13.77 0.57
N ASP A 20 1.40 -14.59 -0.33
CA ASP A 20 2.09 -15.78 -0.80
C ASP A 20 3.08 -15.37 -1.90
N PRO A 21 4.34 -15.83 -1.85
CA PRO A 21 5.31 -15.59 -2.93
C PRO A 21 4.87 -16.17 -4.30
N ALA A 22 3.99 -17.18 -4.33
CA ALA A 22 3.40 -17.71 -5.56
C ALA A 22 2.37 -16.73 -6.17
N GLU A 23 1.78 -15.83 -5.38
CA GLU A 23 0.85 -14.82 -5.87
C GLU A 23 1.61 -13.65 -6.48
N ARG A 24 1.64 -13.61 -7.82
CA ARG A 24 2.31 -12.53 -8.56
C ARG A 24 1.53 -11.22 -8.63
N ARG A 25 0.21 -11.24 -8.40
CA ARG A 25 -0.65 -10.04 -8.49
C ARG A 25 -1.46 -9.86 -7.22
N VAL A 26 -0.81 -9.39 -6.17
CA VAL A 26 -1.50 -8.99 -4.93
C VAL A 26 -1.67 -7.48 -4.94
N GLU A 27 -2.92 -7.04 -4.88
CA GLU A 27 -3.27 -5.63 -4.82
C GLU A 27 -3.47 -5.22 -3.36
N TYR A 28 -2.78 -4.15 -3.00
CA TYR A 28 -2.83 -3.52 -1.69
C TYR A 28 -3.34 -2.10 -1.81
N ALA A 29 -4.26 -1.71 -0.94
CA ALA A 29 -4.75 -0.35 -0.89
C ALA A 29 -4.63 0.26 0.51
N ILE A 30 -4.42 1.58 0.53
CA ILE A 30 -4.34 2.42 1.72
C ILE A 30 -5.43 3.48 1.60
N ASP A 31 -6.34 3.47 2.56
CA ASP A 31 -7.35 4.50 2.68
C ASP A 31 -6.80 5.70 3.47
N TRP A 32 -6.70 6.84 2.79
CA TRP A 32 -6.28 8.12 3.35
C TRP A 32 -7.46 9.01 3.75
N ALA A 33 -8.71 8.60 3.52
CA ALA A 33 -9.91 9.40 3.81
C ALA A 33 -9.94 9.92 5.25
N ALA A 34 -9.45 9.12 6.20
CA ALA A 34 -9.38 9.50 7.61
C ALA A 34 -8.32 10.56 7.94
N ARG A 35 -7.30 10.73 7.09
CA ARG A 35 -6.24 11.73 7.23
C ARG A 35 -6.43 12.96 6.33
N LEU A 36 -7.24 12.83 5.29
CA LEU A 36 -7.60 13.94 4.42
C LEU A 36 -8.52 14.92 5.17
N GLY A 37 -8.22 16.21 5.05
CA GLY A 37 -9.11 17.26 5.56
C GLY A 37 -10.43 17.29 4.77
N ALA A 38 -11.45 17.96 5.30
CA ALA A 38 -12.73 18.11 4.60
C ALA A 38 -12.52 18.74 3.21
N GLY A 39 -12.98 18.04 2.17
CA GLY A 39 -12.80 18.43 0.77
C GLY A 39 -11.37 18.39 0.25
N ASP A 40 -10.47 17.64 0.90
CA ASP A 40 -9.13 17.36 0.38
C ASP A 40 -9.14 16.05 -0.43
N ALA A 41 -8.22 15.97 -1.38
CA ALA A 41 -8.06 14.81 -2.25
C ALA A 41 -6.60 14.51 -2.50
N LEU A 42 -6.26 13.25 -2.74
CA LEU A 42 -4.94 12.86 -3.22
C LEU A 42 -4.69 13.41 -4.63
N ALA A 43 -3.61 14.18 -4.77
CA ALA A 43 -3.09 14.61 -6.06
C ALA A 43 -2.09 13.59 -6.61
N ALA A 44 -1.19 13.07 -5.77
CA ALA A 44 -0.19 12.10 -6.17
C ALA A 44 0.05 11.05 -5.08
N SER A 45 0.48 9.86 -5.50
CA SER A 45 0.88 8.78 -4.60
C SER A 45 2.10 8.06 -5.17
N THR A 46 3.11 7.85 -4.34
CA THR A 46 4.32 7.10 -4.66
C THR A 46 4.52 6.01 -3.61
N PHE A 47 4.85 4.80 -4.07
CA PHE A 47 5.16 3.68 -3.19
C PHE A 47 6.66 3.39 -3.29
N GLU A 48 7.34 3.47 -2.17
CA GLU A 48 8.73 3.07 -2.00
C GLU A 48 8.76 1.64 -1.47
N LEU A 49 9.33 0.74 -2.27
CA LEU A 49 9.46 -0.66 -1.92
C LEU A 49 10.93 -1.03 -1.76
N PRO A 50 11.26 -1.85 -0.74
CA PRO A 50 12.61 -2.35 -0.53
C PRO A 50 12.99 -3.38 -1.61
N SER A 51 14.30 -3.62 -1.75
CA SER A 51 14.83 -4.61 -2.68
C SER A 51 14.19 -5.98 -2.48
N GLY A 52 13.72 -6.58 -3.57
CA GLY A 52 13.07 -7.89 -3.58
C GLY A 52 11.55 -7.82 -3.77
N LEU A 53 10.93 -6.65 -3.59
CA LEU A 53 9.55 -6.40 -4.03
C LEU A 53 9.53 -5.54 -5.29
N VAL A 54 8.53 -5.76 -6.13
CA VAL A 54 8.30 -5.00 -7.35
C VAL A 54 6.90 -4.41 -7.29
N ALA A 55 6.78 -3.09 -7.48
CA ALA A 55 5.50 -2.46 -7.73
C ALA A 55 5.22 -2.47 -9.24
N GLU A 56 4.14 -3.14 -9.66
CA GLU A 56 3.79 -3.25 -11.07
C GLU A 56 2.67 -2.30 -11.50
N ASN A 57 1.80 -1.89 -10.57
CA ASN A 57 0.69 -0.99 -10.89
C ASN A 57 0.27 -0.19 -9.65
N ALA A 58 0.81 1.01 -9.50
CA ALA A 58 0.42 1.96 -8.47
C ALA A 58 -0.58 2.97 -9.05
N VAL A 59 -1.77 3.02 -8.47
CA VAL A 59 -2.81 3.99 -8.82
C VAL A 59 -3.33 4.66 -7.57
N ASN A 60 -3.77 5.91 -7.70
CA ASN A 60 -4.47 6.59 -6.61
C ASN A 60 -5.77 7.18 -7.12
N THR A 61 -6.76 7.15 -6.23
CA THR A 61 -8.04 7.84 -6.37
C THR A 61 -8.01 9.10 -5.50
N ALA A 62 -9.14 9.79 -5.36
CA ALA A 62 -9.23 10.98 -4.52
C ALA A 62 -8.96 10.70 -3.02
N THR A 63 -9.19 9.47 -2.53
CA THR A 63 -9.04 9.14 -1.11
C THR A 63 -8.25 7.86 -0.83
N VAL A 64 -8.03 7.02 -1.84
CA VAL A 64 -7.39 5.71 -1.68
C VAL A 64 -6.22 5.59 -2.64
N ALA A 65 -5.06 5.18 -2.13
CA ALA A 65 -3.90 4.80 -2.93
C ALA A 65 -3.80 3.27 -2.99
N SER A 66 -3.74 2.67 -4.17
CA SER A 66 -3.52 1.23 -4.36
C SER A 66 -2.25 0.94 -5.15
N VAL A 67 -1.66 -0.22 -4.88
CA VAL A 67 -0.46 -0.72 -5.54
C VAL A 67 -0.52 -2.23 -5.70
N GLN A 68 -0.13 -2.71 -6.87
CA GLN A 68 0.11 -4.12 -7.11
C GLN A 68 1.56 -4.46 -6.81
N ILE A 69 1.77 -5.40 -5.90
CA ILE A 69 3.10 -5.80 -5.44
C ILE A 69 3.37 -7.26 -5.81
N SER A 70 4.38 -7.46 -6.65
CA SER A 70 4.91 -8.77 -7.03
C SER A 70 6.28 -9.05 -6.40
N GLY A 71 6.78 -10.27 -6.50
CA GLY A 71 8.07 -10.68 -5.93
C GLY A 71 8.05 -11.00 -4.42
N GLY A 72 9.20 -10.90 -3.76
CA GLY A 72 9.38 -11.18 -2.33
C GLY A 72 9.72 -12.64 -2.03
N ALA A 73 10.64 -12.84 -1.09
CA ALA A 73 11.06 -14.18 -0.66
C ALA A 73 10.19 -14.69 0.50
N ALA A 74 9.85 -15.98 0.48
CA ALA A 74 9.13 -16.64 1.57
C ALA A 74 9.87 -16.47 2.91
N GLY A 75 9.14 -16.10 3.96
CA GLY A 75 9.69 -15.89 5.30
C GLY A 75 10.26 -14.48 5.53
N CYS A 76 10.29 -13.61 4.53
CA CYS A 76 10.78 -12.24 4.68
C CYS A 76 9.66 -11.26 5.02
N ALA A 77 9.99 -10.27 5.86
CA ALA A 77 9.14 -9.11 6.11
C ALA A 77 9.75 -7.89 5.42
N TYR A 78 8.92 -7.16 4.69
CA TYR A 78 9.30 -5.95 3.98
C TYR A 78 8.52 -4.77 4.54
N GLU A 79 9.13 -3.59 4.55
CA GLU A 79 8.48 -2.35 4.95
C GLU A 79 8.32 -1.49 3.70
N ILE A 80 7.07 -1.26 3.29
CA ILE A 80 6.70 -0.42 2.16
C ILE A 80 6.31 0.95 2.70
N VAL A 81 6.82 2.02 2.11
CA VAL A 81 6.42 3.38 2.47
C VAL A 81 5.57 3.95 1.34
N ASN A 82 4.37 4.42 1.67
CA ASN A 82 3.55 5.17 0.74
C ASN A 82 3.64 6.66 1.08
N ARG A 83 4.13 7.45 0.13
CA ARG A 83 4.17 8.91 0.18
C ARG A 83 3.08 9.47 -0.72
N VAL A 84 2.27 10.36 -0.19
CA VAL A 84 1.16 10.97 -0.92
C VAL A 84 1.17 12.47 -0.78
N THR A 85 0.80 13.15 -1.86
CA THR A 85 0.64 14.61 -1.88
C THR A 85 -0.84 14.90 -2.11
N THR A 86 -1.43 15.75 -1.28
CA THR A 86 -2.82 16.16 -1.42
C THR A 86 -2.94 17.36 -2.35
N ALA A 87 -4.14 17.58 -2.89
CA ALA A 87 -4.47 18.70 -3.76
C ALA A 87 -4.31 20.05 -3.03
N LYS A 88 -4.42 20.05 -1.71
CA LYS A 88 -4.15 21.21 -0.86
C LYS A 88 -2.66 21.42 -0.54
N GLY A 89 -1.78 20.58 -1.07
CA GLY A 89 -0.33 20.66 -0.87
C GLY A 89 0.18 20.01 0.42
N ALA A 90 -0.63 19.19 1.10
CA ALA A 90 -0.15 18.43 2.25
C ALA A 90 0.63 17.19 1.77
N GLU A 91 1.79 16.95 2.36
CA GLU A 91 2.56 15.72 2.15
C GLU A 91 2.34 14.79 3.34
N LEU A 92 1.92 13.56 3.04
CA LEU A 92 1.69 12.54 4.05
C LEU A 92 2.48 11.29 3.69
N GLU A 93 2.98 10.60 4.70
CA GLU A 93 3.65 9.32 4.52
C GLU A 93 3.14 8.28 5.50
N GLN A 94 3.13 7.03 5.05
CA GLN A 94 2.74 5.89 5.86
C GLN A 94 3.59 4.68 5.53
N ALA A 95 4.25 4.13 6.55
CA ALA A 95 4.97 2.88 6.47
C ALA A 95 4.02 1.70 6.76
N ILE A 96 4.03 0.69 5.89
CA ILE A 96 3.22 -0.52 5.98
C ILE A 96 4.14 -1.71 5.91
N ARG A 97 4.00 -2.62 6.88
CA ARG A 97 4.74 -3.88 6.87
C ARG A 97 4.00 -4.95 6.11
N LEU A 98 4.69 -5.61 5.20
CA LEU A 98 4.21 -6.74 4.43
C LEU A 98 5.04 -7.97 4.76
N ARG A 99 4.40 -9.03 5.24
CA ARG A 99 5.07 -10.33 5.41
C ARG A 99 4.83 -11.19 4.19
N VAL A 100 5.88 -11.82 3.68
CA VAL A 100 5.79 -12.82 2.64
C VAL A 100 5.95 -14.16 3.33
N LYS A 101 4.96 -15.04 3.22
CA LYS A 101 5.06 -16.40 3.76
C LYS A 101 4.35 -17.35 2.81
N THR A 102 4.95 -18.51 2.58
CA THR A 102 4.27 -19.60 1.89
C THR A 102 3.06 -20.02 2.73
N ARG A 103 1.91 -20.15 2.09
CA ARG A 103 0.68 -20.59 2.74
C ARG A 103 0.69 -22.08 3.07
#